data_AF-A0A519SR69-F1
#
_entry.id   AF-A0A519SR69-F1
#
_cell.length_a   1.000
_cell.length_b   1.000
_cell.length_c   1.000
_cell.angle_alpha   90.00
_cell.angle_beta   90.00
_cell.angle_gamma   90.00
#
_symmetry.space_group_name_H-M   'P 1'
#
loop_
_entity.id
_entity.type
_entity.pdbx_description
1 polymer ?
#
loop_
_entity_poly.entity_id
_entity_poly.type
_entity_poly.pdbx_seq_one_letter_code
_entity_poly.pdbx_strand_id
1 'polypeptide(L)'
;MDERYANILKASSTEISRLQLLSVFFEEETLYKIFLRSQVIHQMFENNVDLDIDKLEIFHVQFTSSLIELLRKIKKSNEKNVSLIYDEISLNKELIEKMGSSVFNEKNFKLDQQQQSLKINQSLRKLFQVLSDHTDDFPFSKNINSFSSRYAGDFYFDISTEQLGVLIDFDPKEMYMDTHASIQRKL
;
A
#
# COMPACT_ATOMS: atom_id res chain seq x y z
N MET A 1 -58.36 26.34 17.16
CA MET A 1 -57.36 25.30 16.88
C MET A 1 -56.51 25.18 18.13
N ASP A 2 -56.49 23.99 18.73
CA ASP A 2 -55.81 23.76 19.99
C ASP A 2 -54.29 23.96 19.80
N GLU A 3 -53.66 24.81 20.62
CA GLU A 3 -52.24 25.18 20.50
C GLU A 3 -51.33 23.93 20.55
N ARG A 4 -51.76 22.93 21.32
CA ARG A 4 -51.12 21.61 21.43
C ARG A 4 -51.16 20.82 20.12
N TYR A 5 -52.26 20.88 19.38
CA TYR A 5 -52.41 20.17 18.10
C TYR A 5 -51.40 20.68 17.06
N ALA A 6 -51.26 22.00 16.95
CA ALA A 6 -50.29 22.63 16.07
C ALA A 6 -48.83 22.29 16.45
N ASN A 7 -48.53 22.20 17.75
CA ASN A 7 -47.20 21.85 18.24
C ASN A 7 -46.80 20.41 17.87
N ILE A 8 -47.71 19.45 18.03
CA ILE A 8 -47.44 18.04 17.71
C ILE A 8 -47.25 17.84 16.21
N LEU A 9 -48.07 18.48 15.36
CA LEU A 9 -47.88 18.46 13.91
C LEU A 9 -46.52 19.04 13.51
N LYS A 10 -46.14 20.17 14.10
CA LYS A 10 -44.82 20.77 13.83
C LYS A 10 -43.67 19.85 14.24
N ALA A 11 -43.78 19.16 15.38
CA ALA A 11 -42.80 18.18 15.82
C ALA A 11 -42.71 17.00 14.84
N SER A 12 -43.85 16.46 14.43
CA SER A 12 -43.94 15.38 13.44
C SER A 12 -43.28 15.76 12.10
N SER A 13 -43.57 16.96 11.58
CA SER A 13 -42.95 17.48 10.34
C SER A 13 -41.43 17.61 10.45
N THR A 14 -40.95 18.04 11.62
CA THR A 14 -39.51 18.16 11.92
C THR A 14 -38.82 16.79 11.90
N GLU A 15 -39.42 15.78 12.54
CA GLU A 15 -38.86 14.42 12.54
C GLU A 15 -38.91 13.78 11.14
N ILE A 16 -39.97 14.00 10.37
CA ILE A 16 -40.06 13.53 8.97
C ILE A 16 -38.96 14.15 8.11
N SER A 17 -38.69 15.45 8.26
CA SER A 17 -37.62 16.13 7.53
C SER A 17 -36.23 15.57 7.87
N ARG A 18 -35.99 15.23 9.15
CA ARG A 18 -34.75 14.57 9.59
C ARG A 18 -34.64 13.15 9.02
N LEU A 19 -35.73 12.40 9.02
CA LEU A 19 -35.78 11.05 8.45
C LEU A 19 -35.52 11.08 6.94
N GLN A 20 -36.03 12.08 6.22
CA GLN A 20 -35.78 12.26 4.78
C GLN A 20 -34.28 12.34 4.48
N LEU A 21 -33.56 13.22 5.18
CA LEU A 21 -32.11 13.39 5.01
C LEU A 21 -31.35 12.09 5.26
N LEU A 22 -31.75 11.33 6.28
CA LEU A 22 -31.14 10.04 6.59
C LEU A 22 -31.50 8.98 5.54
N SER A 23 -32.72 8.96 5.03
CA SER A 23 -33.13 8.02 3.98
C SER A 23 -32.35 8.20 2.69
N VAL A 24 -32.02 9.44 2.32
CA VAL A 24 -31.16 9.75 1.17
C VAL A 24 -29.71 9.36 1.47
N PHE A 25 -29.21 9.58 2.69
CA PHE A 25 -27.85 9.18 3.05
C PHE A 25 -27.62 7.66 3.02
N PHE A 26 -28.59 6.88 3.52
CA PHE A 26 -28.47 5.43 3.59
C PHE A 26 -28.84 4.72 2.28
N GLU A 27 -29.56 5.41 1.37
CA GLU A 27 -30.03 4.88 0.08
C GLU A 27 -30.76 3.52 0.21
N GLU A 28 -31.39 3.26 1.35
CA GLU A 28 -32.01 1.97 1.66
C GLU A 28 -33.51 2.01 1.36
N GLU A 29 -33.98 1.06 0.54
CA GLU A 29 -35.38 1.02 0.08
C GLU A 29 -36.38 0.94 1.24
N THR A 30 -36.05 0.18 2.29
CA THR A 30 -36.91 0.05 3.48
C THR A 30 -37.05 1.38 4.20
N LEU A 31 -35.95 2.12 4.40
CA LEU A 31 -35.96 3.43 5.04
C LEU A 31 -36.78 4.45 4.26
N TYR A 32 -36.66 4.42 2.93
CA TYR A 32 -37.46 5.28 2.05
C TYR A 32 -38.97 4.97 2.16
N LYS A 33 -39.34 3.68 2.20
CA LYS A 33 -40.73 3.26 2.45
C LYS A 33 -41.25 3.71 3.81
N ILE A 34 -40.41 3.64 4.86
CA ILE A 34 -40.77 4.13 6.19
C ILE A 34 -41.00 5.64 6.17
N PHE A 35 -40.11 6.40 5.52
CA PHE A 35 -40.26 7.85 5.34
C PHE A 35 -41.59 8.21 4.65
N LEU A 36 -41.90 7.57 3.51
CA LEU A 36 -43.15 7.80 2.79
C LEU A 36 -44.37 7.50 3.66
N ARG A 37 -44.36 6.39 4.40
CA ARG A 37 -45.47 6.03 5.31
C ARG A 37 -45.63 7.04 6.44
N SER A 38 -44.53 7.51 7.04
CA SER A 38 -44.57 8.55 8.07
C SER A 38 -45.15 9.86 7.53
N GLN A 39 -44.85 10.22 6.27
CA GLN A 39 -45.43 11.39 5.62
C GLN A 39 -46.94 11.23 5.38
N VAL A 40 -47.38 10.07 4.88
CA VAL A 40 -48.81 9.78 4.68
C VAL A 40 -49.57 9.87 6.00
N ILE A 41 -49.00 9.35 7.09
CA ILE A 41 -49.66 9.37 8.39
C ILE A 41 -49.73 10.79 8.94
N HIS A 42 -48.66 11.58 8.81
CA HIS A 42 -48.71 13.01 9.15
C HIS A 42 -49.84 13.75 8.41
N GLN A 43 -49.95 13.55 7.09
CA GLN A 43 -51.02 14.14 6.28
C GLN A 43 -52.41 13.66 6.68
N MET A 44 -52.55 12.40 7.11
CA MET A 44 -53.83 11.87 7.60
C MET A 44 -54.30 12.62 8.86
N PHE A 45 -53.38 12.88 9.80
CA PHE A 45 -53.70 13.66 11.00
C PHE A 45 -53.96 15.12 10.65
N GLU A 46 -53.12 15.75 9.82
CA GLU A 46 -53.30 17.16 9.39
C GLU A 46 -54.67 17.43 8.74
N ASN A 47 -55.17 16.48 7.93
CA ASN A 47 -56.43 16.63 7.20
C ASN A 47 -57.67 16.26 8.04
N ASN A 48 -57.52 15.59 9.20
CA ASN A 48 -58.65 15.10 10.00
C ASN A 48 -58.52 15.58 11.45
N VAL A 49 -59.25 16.64 11.79
CA VAL A 49 -59.24 17.25 13.13
C VAL A 49 -59.92 16.36 14.19
N ASP A 50 -60.74 15.40 13.76
CA ASP A 50 -61.42 14.43 14.65
C ASP A 50 -60.49 13.33 15.18
N LEU A 51 -59.27 13.22 14.64
CA LEU A 51 -58.29 12.24 15.09
C LEU A 51 -57.58 12.71 16.37
N ASP A 52 -57.45 11.78 17.32
CA ASP A 52 -56.72 11.99 18.57
C ASP A 52 -55.22 12.20 18.33
N ILE A 53 -54.78 13.45 18.42
CA ILE A 53 -53.41 13.88 18.14
C ILE A 53 -52.38 13.26 19.09
N ASP A 54 -52.77 12.82 20.28
CA ASP A 54 -51.87 12.18 21.24
C ASP A 54 -51.39 10.82 20.69
N LYS A 55 -52.16 10.18 19.81
CA LYS A 55 -51.72 8.97 19.09
C LYS A 55 -50.61 9.28 18.09
N LEU A 56 -50.65 10.43 17.41
CA LEU A 56 -49.57 10.84 16.50
C LEU A 56 -48.28 11.08 17.28
N GLU A 57 -48.36 11.71 18.45
CA GLU A 57 -47.21 11.96 19.30
C GLU A 57 -46.56 10.66 19.79
N ILE A 58 -47.34 9.76 20.37
CA ILE A 58 -46.82 8.51 20.95
C ILE A 58 -46.33 7.56 19.86
N PHE A 59 -47.09 7.33 18.80
CA PHE A 59 -46.74 6.29 17.83
C PHE A 59 -45.82 6.78 16.72
N HIS A 60 -45.96 8.01 16.24
CA HIS A 60 -45.17 8.49 15.11
C HIS A 60 -43.98 9.32 15.54
N VAL A 61 -44.17 10.31 16.42
CA VAL A 61 -43.08 11.21 16.80
C VAL A 61 -42.03 10.46 17.62
N GLN A 62 -42.43 9.72 18.66
CA GLN A 62 -41.47 8.97 19.50
C GLN A 62 -40.77 7.84 18.73
N PHE A 63 -41.51 7.09 17.91
CA PHE A 63 -40.93 6.04 17.07
C PHE A 63 -39.93 6.60 16.06
N THR A 64 -40.32 7.64 15.31
CA THR A 64 -39.47 8.25 14.29
C THR A 64 -38.23 8.86 14.92
N SER A 65 -38.36 9.50 16.08
CA SER A 65 -37.24 10.02 16.87
C SER A 65 -36.26 8.91 17.27
N SER A 66 -36.76 7.80 17.81
CA SER A 66 -35.92 6.64 18.20
C SER A 66 -35.18 6.04 16.99
N LEU A 67 -35.88 5.92 15.85
CA LEU A 67 -35.29 5.45 14.60
C LEU A 67 -34.18 6.40 14.12
N ILE A 68 -34.42 7.71 14.17
CA ILE A 68 -33.44 8.74 13.80
C ILE A 68 -32.19 8.66 14.68
N GLU A 69 -32.34 8.44 15.99
CA GLU A 69 -31.19 8.25 16.88
C GLU A 69 -30.37 7.01 16.51
N LEU A 70 -31.02 5.89 16.20
CA LEU A 70 -30.36 4.67 15.76
C LEU A 70 -29.59 4.90 14.46
N LEU A 71 -30.24 5.50 13.47
CA LEU A 71 -29.63 5.83 12.17
C LEU A 71 -28.44 6.78 12.32
N ARG A 72 -28.50 7.77 13.22
CA ARG A 72 -27.37 8.65 13.52
C ARG A 72 -26.18 7.89 14.11
N LYS A 73 -26.43 6.95 15.02
CA LYS A 73 -25.36 6.10 15.59
C LYS A 73 -24.71 5.23 14.52
N ILE A 74 -25.52 4.61 13.65
CA ILE A 74 -25.03 3.79 12.54
C ILE A 74 -24.19 4.65 11.58
N LYS A 75 -24.69 5.82 11.17
CA LYS A 75 -23.97 6.76 10.29
C LYS A 75 -22.60 7.11 10.86
N LYS A 76 -22.54 7.54 12.14
CA LYS A 76 -21.28 7.90 12.81
C LYS A 76 -20.30 6.72 12.89
N SER A 77 -20.80 5.51 13.11
CA SER A 77 -19.99 4.30 13.10
C SER A 77 -19.39 4.03 11.71
N ASN A 78 -20.21 4.14 10.66
CA ASN A 78 -19.75 3.95 9.27
C ASN A 78 -18.70 4.98 8.87
N GLU A 79 -18.92 6.27 9.16
CA GLU A 79 -17.95 7.33 8.88
C GLU A 79 -16.60 7.06 9.56
N LYS A 80 -16.61 6.59 10.81
CA LYS A 80 -15.40 6.21 11.52
C LYS A 80 -14.70 5.01 10.87
N ASN A 81 -15.45 3.97 10.50
CA ASN A 81 -14.90 2.79 9.85
C ASN A 81 -14.26 3.13 8.49
N VAL A 82 -14.93 3.97 7.69
CA VAL A 82 -14.39 4.44 6.40
C VAL A 82 -13.08 5.22 6.61
N SER A 83 -13.02 6.09 7.62
CA SER A 83 -11.77 6.79 7.97
C SER A 83 -10.63 5.83 8.28
N LEU A 84 -10.89 4.78 9.09
CA LEU A 84 -9.88 3.78 9.43
C LEU A 84 -9.37 3.03 8.19
N ILE A 85 -10.26 2.71 7.25
CA ILE A 85 -9.87 2.07 5.98
C ILE A 85 -8.96 3.00 5.16
N TYR A 86 -9.25 4.30 5.10
CA TYR A 86 -8.37 5.25 4.41
C TYR A 86 -6.99 5.35 5.06
N ASP A 87 -6.94 5.34 6.39
CA ASP A 87 -5.68 5.33 7.14
C ASP A 87 -4.88 4.05 6.84
N GLU A 88 -5.55 2.89 6.80
CA GLU A 88 -4.94 1.60 6.45
C GLU A 88 -4.42 1.58 5.01
N ILE A 89 -5.20 2.12 4.05
CA ILE A 89 -4.74 2.28 2.66
C ILE A 89 -3.49 3.14 2.60
N SER A 90 -3.41 4.22 3.38
CA SER A 90 -2.24 5.09 3.41
C SER A 90 -1.01 4.36 3.95
N LEU A 91 -1.15 3.66 5.08
CA LEU A 91 -0.07 2.87 5.67
C LEU A 91 0.42 1.76 4.73
N ASN A 92 -0.50 1.08 4.04
CA ASN A 92 -0.14 0.05 3.08
C ASN A 92 0.61 0.63 1.87
N LYS A 93 0.25 1.82 1.39
CA LYS A 93 1.00 2.52 0.34
C LYS A 93 2.43 2.83 0.76
N GLU A 94 2.62 3.37 1.98
CA GLU A 94 3.96 3.63 2.52
C GLU A 94 4.79 2.35 2.65
N LEU A 95 4.16 1.26 3.07
CA LEU A 95 4.82 -0.04 3.20
C LEU A 95 5.24 -0.60 1.83
N ILE A 96 4.37 -0.51 0.83
CA ILE A 96 4.69 -0.88 -0.56
C ILE A 96 5.85 -0.04 -1.10
N GLU A 97 5.88 1.27 -0.82
CA GLU A 97 6.97 2.15 -1.26
C GLU A 97 8.30 1.75 -0.61
N LYS A 98 8.30 1.49 0.70
CA LYS A 98 9.49 0.99 1.42
C LYS A 98 9.96 -0.36 0.89
N MET A 99 9.05 -1.29 0.61
CA MET A 99 9.40 -2.59 0.00
C MET A 99 9.86 -2.44 -1.46
N GLY A 100 9.31 -1.50 -2.22
CA GLY A 100 9.76 -1.21 -3.58
C GLY A 100 11.25 -0.80 -3.63
N SER A 101 11.72 -0.07 -2.61
CA SER A 101 13.12 0.34 -2.50
C SER A 101 14.11 -0.83 -2.40
N SER A 102 13.72 -1.97 -1.81
CA SER A 102 14.57 -3.16 -1.75
C SER A 102 14.57 -3.95 -3.07
N VAL A 103 13.47 -3.93 -3.83
CA VAL A 103 13.37 -4.55 -5.17
C VAL A 103 14.25 -3.84 -6.20
N PHE A 104 14.49 -2.53 -6.06
CA PHE A 104 15.44 -1.81 -6.91
C PHE A 104 16.86 -2.38 -6.84
N ASN A 105 17.25 -3.03 -5.74
CA ASN A 105 18.61 -3.57 -5.58
C ASN A 105 18.89 -4.73 -6.56
N GLU A 106 17.93 -5.62 -6.82
CA GLU A 106 18.12 -6.75 -7.74
C GLU A 106 18.21 -6.31 -9.20
N LYS A 107 17.36 -5.36 -9.63
CA LYS A 107 17.44 -4.80 -10.98
C LYS A 107 18.74 -4.03 -11.19
N ASN A 108 19.16 -3.25 -10.18
CA ASN A 108 20.44 -2.54 -10.21
C ASN A 108 21.61 -3.52 -10.22
N PHE A 109 21.55 -4.61 -9.44
CA PHE A 109 22.55 -5.67 -9.44
C PHE A 109 22.73 -6.27 -10.84
N LYS A 110 21.64 -6.64 -11.53
CA LYS A 110 21.71 -7.20 -12.90
C LYS A 110 22.34 -6.22 -13.90
N LEU A 111 22.02 -4.93 -13.81
CA LEU A 111 22.61 -3.90 -14.67
C LEU A 111 24.10 -3.69 -14.37
N ASP A 112 24.44 -3.53 -13.09
CA ASP A 112 25.82 -3.35 -12.64
C ASP A 112 26.67 -4.61 -12.94
N GLN A 113 26.09 -5.81 -12.89
CA GLN A 113 26.73 -7.07 -13.27
C GLN A 113 27.10 -7.06 -14.76
N GLN A 114 26.21 -6.61 -15.64
CA GLN A 114 26.52 -6.48 -17.07
C GLN A 114 27.65 -5.48 -17.31
N GLN A 115 27.61 -4.32 -16.65
CA GLN A 115 28.68 -3.33 -16.74
C GLN A 115 30.01 -3.87 -16.22
N GLN A 116 30.00 -4.59 -15.11
CA GLN A 116 31.20 -5.24 -14.58
C GLN A 116 31.74 -6.28 -15.55
N SER A 117 30.89 -7.12 -16.14
CA SER A 117 31.29 -8.08 -17.15
C SER A 117 31.99 -7.41 -18.34
N LEU A 118 31.47 -6.28 -18.83
CA LEU A 118 32.12 -5.49 -19.89
C LEU A 118 33.50 -4.96 -19.46
N LYS A 119 33.63 -4.43 -18.24
CA LYS A 119 34.92 -3.96 -17.70
C LYS A 119 35.94 -5.09 -17.57
N ILE A 120 35.53 -6.26 -17.10
CA ILE A 120 36.39 -7.44 -16.99
C ILE A 120 36.82 -7.89 -18.39
N ASN A 121 35.91 -8.00 -19.35
CA ASN A 121 36.23 -8.39 -20.72
C ASN A 121 37.24 -7.42 -21.37
N GLN A 122 37.08 -6.12 -21.17
CA GLN A 122 38.04 -5.13 -21.65
C GLN A 122 39.39 -5.25 -20.96
N SER A 123 39.41 -5.48 -19.65
CA SER A 123 40.65 -5.68 -18.88
C SER A 123 41.38 -6.95 -19.31
N LEU A 124 40.66 -8.04 -19.58
CA LEU A 124 41.23 -9.27 -20.11
C LEU A 124 41.82 -9.07 -21.51
N ARG A 125 41.12 -8.37 -22.41
CA ARG A 125 41.66 -8.03 -23.74
C ARG A 125 42.96 -7.22 -23.63
N LYS A 126 43.00 -6.23 -22.73
CA LYS A 126 44.22 -5.46 -22.46
C LYS A 126 45.32 -6.32 -21.88
N LEU A 127 45.02 -7.22 -20.94
CA LEU A 127 45.99 -8.16 -20.38
C LEU A 127 46.63 -9.00 -21.49
N PHE A 128 45.83 -9.58 -22.38
CA PHE A 128 46.37 -10.34 -23.52
C PHE A 128 47.24 -9.48 -24.44
N GLN A 129 46.86 -8.22 -24.66
CA GLN A 129 47.66 -7.29 -25.45
C GLN A 129 49.00 -6.99 -24.77
N VAL A 130 49.00 -6.68 -23.47
CA VAL A 130 50.22 -6.41 -22.68
C VAL A 130 51.16 -7.61 -22.71
N LEU A 131 50.61 -8.82 -22.55
CA LEU A 131 51.38 -10.06 -22.63
C LEU A 131 51.95 -10.32 -24.04
N SER A 132 51.23 -9.95 -25.10
CA SER A 132 51.66 -10.12 -26.49
C SER A 132 52.69 -9.07 -26.92
N ASP A 133 52.49 -7.82 -26.52
CA ASP A 133 53.31 -6.68 -26.89
C ASP A 133 54.53 -6.51 -25.96
N HIS A 134 54.63 -7.35 -24.91
CA HIS A 134 55.65 -7.30 -23.86
C HIS A 134 55.79 -5.90 -23.22
N THR A 135 54.66 -5.25 -22.95
CA THR A 135 54.63 -3.95 -22.29
C THR A 135 54.44 -4.09 -20.78
N ASP A 136 54.77 -3.05 -20.02
CA ASP A 136 54.56 -2.99 -18.56
C ASP A 136 53.28 -2.21 -18.19
N ASP A 137 52.37 -2.02 -19.14
CA ASP A 137 51.14 -1.25 -18.93
C ASP A 137 50.17 -2.00 -18.00
N PHE A 138 49.56 -1.27 -17.06
CA PHE A 138 48.58 -1.86 -16.16
C PHE A 138 47.27 -2.21 -16.91
N PRO A 139 46.87 -3.50 -16.99
CA PRO A 139 45.80 -3.91 -17.89
C PRO A 139 44.39 -3.74 -17.31
N PHE A 140 44.25 -3.53 -16.00
CA PHE A 140 42.97 -3.52 -15.31
C PHE A 140 42.35 -2.13 -15.16
N SER A 141 41.01 -2.06 -15.20
CA SER A 141 40.29 -0.83 -14.91
C SER A 141 40.41 -0.41 -13.44
N LYS A 142 40.45 0.91 -13.16
CA LYS A 142 40.35 1.45 -11.80
C LYS A 142 39.09 0.91 -11.10
N ASN A 143 39.23 0.53 -9.82
CA ASN A 143 38.14 0.04 -8.97
C ASN A 143 37.46 -1.26 -9.44
N ILE A 144 38.23 -2.22 -9.96
CA ILE A 144 37.71 -3.53 -10.41
C ILE A 144 36.91 -4.27 -9.32
N ASN A 145 37.23 -4.07 -8.04
CA ASN A 145 36.57 -4.71 -6.90
C ASN A 145 35.32 -3.98 -6.40
N SER A 146 35.04 -2.76 -6.91
CA SER A 146 33.93 -1.92 -6.40
C SER A 146 32.56 -2.60 -6.52
N PHE A 147 32.32 -3.34 -7.61
CA PHE A 147 31.11 -4.12 -7.79
C PHE A 147 30.97 -5.19 -6.69
N SER A 148 32.02 -5.99 -6.48
CA SER A 148 32.00 -7.07 -5.49
C SER A 148 31.83 -6.54 -4.08
N SER A 149 32.52 -5.45 -3.71
CA SER A 149 32.37 -4.83 -2.38
C SER A 149 30.98 -4.24 -2.15
N ARG A 150 30.33 -3.69 -3.19
CA ARG A 150 28.99 -3.11 -3.08
C ARG A 150 27.91 -4.16 -2.83
N TYR A 151 28.05 -5.35 -3.41
CA TYR A 151 27.02 -6.39 -3.40
C TYR A 151 27.35 -7.58 -2.51
N ALA A 152 28.51 -7.58 -1.84
CA ALA A 152 28.96 -8.70 -1.01
C ALA A 152 27.95 -9.12 0.06
N GLY A 153 27.37 -8.15 0.79
CA GLY A 153 26.45 -8.46 1.89
C GLY A 153 25.08 -8.98 1.46
N ASP A 154 24.63 -8.65 0.24
CA ASP A 154 23.28 -8.96 -0.22
C ASP A 154 23.22 -10.15 -1.20
N PHE A 155 24.31 -10.42 -1.92
CA PHE A 155 24.30 -11.36 -3.07
C PHE A 155 25.37 -12.45 -3.03
N TYR A 156 26.34 -12.41 -2.10
CA TYR A 156 27.38 -13.44 -1.99
C TYR A 156 27.24 -14.25 -0.70
N PHE A 157 27.74 -15.48 -0.75
CA PHE A 157 27.87 -16.32 0.43
C PHE A 157 29.18 -15.98 1.15
N ASP A 158 29.11 -15.88 2.47
CA ASP A 158 30.31 -15.85 3.29
C ASP A 158 31.01 -17.20 3.21
N ILE A 159 32.32 -17.17 2.95
CA ILE A 159 33.18 -18.36 2.92
C ILE A 159 34.16 -18.31 4.08
N SER A 160 34.47 -19.48 4.66
CA SER A 160 35.49 -19.57 5.69
C SER A 160 36.91 -19.43 5.12
N THR A 161 37.88 -19.09 5.96
CA THR A 161 39.30 -19.01 5.56
C THR A 161 39.81 -20.32 4.98
N GLU A 162 39.33 -21.46 5.48
CA GLU A 162 39.69 -22.79 4.98
C GLU A 162 39.16 -23.02 3.57
N GLN A 163 37.90 -22.64 3.30
CA GLN A 163 37.30 -22.73 1.97
C GLN A 163 38.00 -21.82 0.96
N LEU A 164 38.35 -20.60 1.38
CA LEU A 164 39.14 -19.71 0.56
C LEU A 164 40.50 -20.33 0.22
N GLY A 165 41.17 -20.95 1.21
CA GLY A 165 42.44 -21.64 1.03
C GLY A 165 42.39 -22.73 -0.05
N VAL A 166 41.30 -23.53 -0.07
CA VAL A 166 41.09 -24.54 -1.11
C VAL A 166 40.84 -23.91 -2.49
N LEU A 167 40.12 -22.79 -2.56
CA LEU A 167 39.80 -22.12 -3.83
C LEU A 167 40.99 -21.43 -4.48
N ILE A 168 41.99 -21.02 -3.70
CA ILE A 168 43.19 -20.34 -4.18
C ILE A 168 44.42 -21.25 -4.27
N ASP A 169 44.27 -22.54 -3.95
CA ASP A 169 45.37 -23.51 -4.05
C ASP A 169 45.68 -23.83 -5.52
N PHE A 170 46.97 -23.88 -5.87
CA PHE A 170 47.42 -24.19 -7.24
C PHE A 170 48.82 -24.81 -7.23
N ASP A 171 49.14 -25.65 -8.23
CA ASP A 171 50.50 -26.16 -8.45
C ASP A 171 51.32 -25.14 -9.27
N PRO A 172 52.39 -24.54 -8.71
CA PRO A 172 53.23 -23.59 -9.43
C PRO A 172 53.87 -24.16 -10.71
N LYS A 173 54.07 -25.49 -10.80
CA LYS A 173 54.67 -26.12 -11.98
C LYS A 173 53.76 -26.09 -13.20
N GLU A 174 52.45 -25.98 -12.97
CA GLU A 174 51.43 -25.91 -14.01
C GLU A 174 51.04 -24.47 -14.36
N MET A 175 51.78 -23.46 -13.91
CA MET A 175 51.43 -22.05 -14.12
C MET A 175 52.41 -21.32 -15.05
N TYR A 176 51.89 -20.37 -15.81
CA TYR A 176 52.64 -19.23 -16.35
C TYR A 176 52.51 -18.08 -15.34
N MET A 177 53.64 -17.46 -15.01
CA MET A 177 53.70 -16.37 -14.03
C MET A 177 54.17 -15.11 -14.75
N ASP A 178 53.37 -14.07 -14.69
CA ASP A 178 53.66 -12.72 -15.14
C ASP A 178 53.42 -11.72 -13.99
N THR A 179 54.01 -10.53 -14.08
CA THR A 179 53.84 -9.44 -13.10
C THR A 179 52.37 -9.11 -12.84
N HIS A 180 51.51 -9.25 -13.86
CA HIS A 180 50.09 -8.87 -13.78
C HIS A 180 49.12 -10.05 -13.75
N ALA A 181 49.58 -11.28 -14.01
CA ALA A 181 48.71 -12.45 -14.04
C ALA A 181 49.45 -13.79 -13.83
N SER A 182 48.77 -14.72 -13.17
CA SER A 182 49.15 -16.13 -13.09
C SER A 182 48.13 -16.96 -13.86
N ILE A 183 48.55 -17.66 -14.91
CA ILE A 183 47.65 -18.37 -15.83
C ILE A 183 48.02 -19.86 -15.84
N GLN A 184 47.07 -20.75 -15.56
CA GLN A 184 47.30 -22.18 -15.64
C GLN A 184 47.57 -22.62 -17.08
N ARG A 185 48.56 -23.49 -17.24
CA ARG A 185 48.90 -24.19 -18.49
C ARG A 185 47.79 -25.18 -18.81
N LYS A 186 46.78 -24.74 -19.56
CA LYS A 186 45.88 -25.69 -20.23
C LYS A 186 46.55 -26.18 -21.51
N LEU A 187 46.94 -27.45 -21.50
CA LEU A 187 47.15 -28.24 -22.72
C LEU A 187 45.79 -28.51 -23.39
#